data_AF-G7VH27-F1
#
_entry.id   AF-G7VH27-F1
#
_cell.length_a   1.000
_cell.length_b   1.000
_cell.length_c   1.000
_cell.angle_alpha   90.00
_cell.angle_beta   90.00
_cell.angle_gamma   90.00
#
_symmetry.space_group_name_H-M   'P 1'
#
loop_
_entity.id
_entity.type
_entity.pdbx_description
1 polymer ?
#
loop_
_entity_poly.entity_id
_entity_poly.type
_entity_poly.pdbx_seq_one_letter_code
_entity_poly.pdbx_strand_id
1 'polypeptide(L)'
;MLEVFTRDAKRCVEDVVFEIVCTCNLKTLIYAEGGVIKLPPAHGGCRIEDVVERYCGGLCLSVRDSHRVYVLVFYTLKLGLENLAKLIKDRCASLT
;
A
#
# COMPACT_ATOMS: atom_id res chain seq x y z
N MET A 1 7.55 -6.02 5.68
CA MET A 1 6.39 -5.16 5.32
C MET A 1 6.16 -4.18 6.44
N LEU A 2 5.93 -2.90 6.12
CA LEU A 2 5.49 -1.89 7.09
C LEU A 2 4.04 -1.52 6.85
N GLU A 3 3.32 -1.22 7.92
CA GLU A 3 1.89 -0.97 7.87
C GLU A 3 1.56 0.43 8.38
N VAL A 4 0.74 1.15 7.62
CA VAL A 4 0.18 2.46 7.95
C VAL A 4 -1.33 2.31 8.03
N PHE A 5 -1.88 2.50 9.23
CA PHE A 5 -3.31 2.59 9.46
C PHE A 5 -3.79 4.03 9.34
N THR A 6 -4.89 4.25 8.61
CA THR A 6 -5.50 5.57 8.38
C THR A 6 -7.02 5.46 8.40
N ARG A 7 -7.72 6.60 8.52
CA ARG A 7 -9.20 6.64 8.50
C ARG A 7 -9.78 6.35 7.12
N ASP A 8 -9.12 6.82 6.07
CA ASP A 8 -9.49 6.59 4.68
C ASP A 8 -8.23 6.19 3.90
N ALA A 9 -8.10 4.90 3.61
CA ALA A 9 -6.95 4.37 2.90
C ALA A 9 -6.96 4.75 1.43
N LYS A 10 -8.14 4.88 0.83
CA LYS A 10 -8.27 5.28 -0.57
C LYS A 10 -7.71 6.69 -0.73
N ARG A 11 -8.22 7.65 0.05
CA ARG A 11 -7.76 9.04 -0.02
C ARG A 11 -6.29 9.18 0.35
N CYS A 12 -5.82 8.47 1.38
CA CYS A 12 -4.40 8.46 1.73
C CYS A 12 -3.52 7.96 0.57
N VAL A 13 -3.92 6.88 -0.12
CA VAL A 13 -3.14 6.35 -1.24
C VAL A 13 -3.17 7.29 -2.45
N GLU A 14 -4.36 7.71 -2.85
CA GLU A 14 -4.58 8.51 -4.06
C GLU A 14 -4.01 9.93 -3.93
N ASP A 15 -4.25 10.60 -2.79
CA ASP A 15 -3.91 12.03 -2.61
C ASP A 15 -2.54 12.24 -1.95
N VAL A 16 -1.98 11.25 -1.25
CA VAL A 16 -0.71 11.42 -0.51
C VAL A 16 0.36 10.47 -1.00
N VAL A 17 0.06 9.17 -1.04
CA VAL A 17 1.09 8.18 -1.40
C VAL A 17 1.54 8.41 -2.84
N PHE A 18 0.63 8.52 -3.80
CA PHE A 18 0.99 8.72 -5.21
C PHE A 18 1.63 10.08 -5.51
N GLU A 19 1.51 11.07 -4.63
CA GLU A 19 2.28 12.33 -4.74
C GLU A 19 3.72 12.16 -4.23
N ILE A 20 3.95 11.31 -3.23
CA ILE A 20 5.27 11.11 -2.62
C ILE A 20 6.10 10.10 -3.42
N VAL A 21 5.49 8.99 -3.84
CA VAL A 21 6.18 7.91 -4.55
C VAL A 21 5.97 8.01 -6.06
N CYS A 22 7.06 7.90 -6.82
CA CYS A 22 6.94 7.71 -8.26
C CYS A 22 6.24 6.38 -8.55
N THR A 23 5.08 6.42 -9.18
CA THR A 23 4.36 5.24 -9.66
C THR A 23 5.21 4.39 -10.61
N CYS A 24 6.16 5.02 -11.32
CA CYS A 24 7.17 4.35 -12.15
C CYS A 24 8.05 3.33 -11.41
N ASN A 25 8.15 3.46 -10.09
CA ASN A 25 8.98 2.63 -9.22
C ASN A 25 8.15 1.58 -8.46
N LEU A 26 6.84 1.53 -8.69
CA LEU A 26 5.97 0.46 -8.21
C LEU A 26 6.11 -0.76 -9.12
N LYS A 27 6.50 -1.89 -8.52
CA LYS A 27 6.49 -3.20 -9.15
C LYS A 27 5.07 -3.73 -9.29
N THR A 28 4.26 -3.56 -8.25
CA THR A 28 2.85 -3.89 -8.29
C THR A 28 2.09 -3.12 -7.20
N LEU A 29 0.81 -2.92 -7.45
CA LEU A 29 -0.15 -2.46 -6.46
C LEU A 29 -1.16 -3.59 -6.23
N ILE A 30 -1.24 -4.08 -4.99
CA ILE A 30 -2.28 -5.02 -4.59
C ILE A 30 -3.35 -4.22 -3.87
N TYR A 31 -4.60 -4.37 -4.31
CA TYR A 31 -5.75 -3.76 -3.68
C TYR A 31 -6.74 -4.84 -3.26
N ALA A 32 -7.17 -4.80 -2.00
CA ALA A 32 -8.20 -5.67 -1.47
C ALA A 32 -9.28 -4.88 -0.73
N GLU A 33 -10.52 -5.37 -0.83
CA GLU A 33 -11.67 -4.92 -0.06
C GLU A 33 -12.26 -6.11 0.70
N GLY A 34 -12.52 -5.96 1.99
CA GLY A 34 -13.04 -7.06 2.82
C GLY A 34 -12.13 -8.30 2.81
N GLY A 35 -10.82 -8.11 2.65
CA GLY A 35 -9.82 -9.19 2.59
C GLY A 35 -9.69 -9.88 1.23
N VAL A 36 -10.51 -9.51 0.24
CA VAL A 36 -10.52 -10.11 -1.10
C VAL A 36 -9.84 -9.19 -2.10
N ILE A 37 -8.91 -9.73 -2.88
CA ILE A 37 -8.18 -8.98 -3.89
C ILE A 37 -9.11 -8.56 -5.03
N LYS A 38 -9.03 -7.26 -5.35
CA LYS A 38 -9.66 -6.61 -6.50
C LYS A 38 -8.62 -6.26 -7.57
N LEU A 39 -7.38 -5.93 -7.18
CA LEU A 39 -6.25 -5.71 -8.09
C LEU A 39 -4.96 -6.38 -7.56
N PRO A 40 -4.09 -6.88 -8.45
CA PRO A 40 -4.29 -6.97 -9.91
C PRO A 40 -5.28 -8.10 -10.27
N PRO A 41 -5.93 -8.05 -11.46
CA PRO A 41 -6.92 -9.05 -11.88
C PRO A 41 -6.42 -10.50 -11.88
N ALA A 42 -5.11 -10.70 -12.07
CA ALA A 42 -4.48 -12.01 -12.01
C ALA A 42 -4.69 -12.76 -10.67
N HIS A 43 -4.99 -12.03 -9.59
CA HIS A 43 -5.29 -12.57 -8.27
C HIS A 43 -6.70 -12.20 -7.79
N GLY A 44 -7.58 -11.76 -8.69
CA GLY A 44 -8.94 -11.38 -8.35
C GLY A 44 -9.67 -12.52 -7.63
N GLY A 45 -10.29 -12.22 -6.50
CA GLY A 45 -11.00 -13.22 -5.68
C GLY A 45 -10.13 -14.01 -4.70
N CYS A 46 -8.80 -13.91 -4.78
CA CYS A 46 -7.90 -14.51 -3.79
C CYS A 46 -7.92 -13.72 -2.47
N ARG A 47 -7.55 -14.38 -1.36
CA ARG A 47 -7.30 -13.69 -0.10
C ARG A 47 -6.00 -12.90 -0.21
N ILE A 48 -5.96 -11.74 0.45
CA ILE A 48 -4.76 -10.89 0.43
C ILE A 48 -3.52 -11.58 1.01
N GLU A 49 -3.71 -12.38 2.06
CA GLU A 49 -2.63 -13.10 2.77
C GLU A 49 -1.84 -14.03 1.84
N ASP A 50 -2.54 -14.76 0.96
CA ASP A 50 -1.95 -15.74 0.04
C ASP A 50 -1.05 -15.09 -1.03
N VAL A 51 -1.26 -13.80 -1.29
CA VAL A 51 -0.60 -13.08 -2.38
C VAL A 51 0.50 -12.17 -1.85
N VAL A 52 0.29 -11.53 -0.69
CA VAL A 52 1.29 -10.60 -0.12
C VAL A 52 2.62 -11.29 0.09
N GLU A 53 2.66 -12.52 0.60
CA GLU A 53 3.93 -13.25 0.80
C GLU A 53 4.70 -13.48 -0.51
N ARG A 54 4.00 -13.78 -1.61
CA ARG A 54 4.63 -13.99 -2.92
C ARG A 54 5.23 -12.71 -3.51
N TYR A 55 4.60 -11.57 -3.27
CA TYR A 55 5.01 -10.30 -3.86
C TYR A 55 5.98 -9.52 -2.97
N CYS A 56 5.87 -9.68 -1.66
CA CYS A 56 6.66 -8.96 -0.68
C CYS A 56 7.92 -9.73 -0.27
N GLY A 57 8.95 -9.67 -1.11
CA GLY A 57 10.30 -10.11 -0.78
C GLY A 57 11.08 -9.17 0.17
N GLY A 58 10.40 -8.36 0.98
CA GLY A 58 11.00 -7.45 1.98
C GLY A 58 10.38 -6.05 2.02
N LEU A 59 10.50 -5.29 0.93
CA LEU A 59 10.16 -3.86 0.87
C LEU A 59 8.74 -3.60 0.36
N CYS A 60 7.76 -3.80 1.24
CA CYS A 60 6.36 -3.47 0.96
C CYS A 60 5.78 -2.53 2.00
N LEU A 61 5.00 -1.56 1.52
CA LEU A 61 4.19 -0.70 2.35
C LEU A 61 2.71 -1.11 2.23
N SER A 62 2.09 -1.40 3.36
CA SER A 62 0.65 -1.60 3.47
C SER A 62 0.01 -0.29 3.98
N VAL A 63 -0.98 0.22 3.26
CA VAL A 63 -1.83 1.33 3.71
C VAL A 63 -3.25 0.79 3.80
N ARG A 64 -3.86 0.87 4.98
CA ARG A 64 -5.16 0.25 5.24
C ARG A 64 -6.06 1.09 6.12
N ASP A 65 -7.35 0.87 5.93
CA ASP A 65 -8.42 1.30 6.83
C ASP A 65 -9.20 0.05 7.30
N SER A 66 -10.41 0.24 7.83
CA SER A 66 -11.24 -0.88 8.31
C SER A 66 -11.83 -1.75 7.19
N HIS A 67 -11.81 -1.29 5.94
CA HIS A 67 -12.48 -1.94 4.80
C HIS A 67 -11.50 -2.29 3.67
N ARG A 68 -10.46 -1.49 3.48
CA ARG A 68 -9.56 -1.50 2.34
C ARG A 68 -8.12 -1.73 2.77
N VAL A 69 -7.39 -2.44 1.92
CA VAL A 69 -5.94 -2.62 2.04
C VAL A 69 -5.29 -2.38 0.69
N TYR A 70 -4.28 -1.50 0.67
CA TYR A 70 -3.41 -1.26 -0.47
C TYR A 70 -2.00 -1.70 -0.09
N VAL A 71 -1.41 -2.62 -0.83
CA VAL A 71 -0.01 -3.02 -0.66
C VAL A 71 0.78 -2.54 -1.86
N LEU A 72 1.66 -1.56 -1.60
CA LEU A 72 2.58 -1.01 -2.56
C LEU A 72 3.88 -1.81 -2.50
N VAL A 73 4.23 -2.43 -3.62
CA VAL A 73 5.45 -3.21 -3.79
C VAL A 73 6.39 -2.42 -4.68
N PHE A 74 7.61 -2.15 -4.22
CA PHE A 74 8.55 -1.29 -4.91
C PHE A 74 9.67 -2.09 -5.57
N TYR A 75 10.21 -1.59 -6.69
CA TYR A 75 11.46 -2.12 -7.25
C TYR A 75 12.67 -1.73 -6.39
N THR A 76 12.76 -0.45 -6.06
CA THR A 76 13.83 0.14 -5.22
C THR A 76 13.25 1.22 -4.33
N LEU A 77 13.86 1.56 -3.20
CA LEU A 77 13.40 2.70 -2.37
C LEU A 77 14.60 3.48 -1.86
N LYS A 78 14.85 4.67 -2.42
CA LYS A 78 15.97 5.53 -2.00
C LYS A 78 15.79 6.11 -0.58
N LEU A 79 14.56 6.49 -0.23
CA LEU A 79 14.23 7.11 1.06
C LEU A 79 14.25 6.11 2.24
N GLY A 80 14.28 4.81 1.96
CA GLY A 80 14.05 3.76 2.95
C GLY A 80 12.57 3.61 3.30
N LEU A 81 12.12 2.38 3.58
CA LEU A 81 10.70 2.07 3.80
C LEU A 81 10.16 2.70 5.09
N GLU A 82 10.97 2.74 6.16
CA GLU A 82 10.58 3.32 7.45
C GLU A 82 10.32 4.82 7.37
N ASN A 83 11.24 5.57 6.74
CA ASN A 83 11.08 7.01 6.55
C ASN A 83 9.88 7.32 5.67
N LEU A 84 9.66 6.52 4.62
CA LEU A 84 8.49 6.66 3.75
C LEU A 84 7.19 6.41 4.54
N ALA A 85 7.13 5.32 5.32
CA ALA A 85 5.96 5.01 6.14
C ALA A 85 5.65 6.11 7.15
N LYS A 86 6.68 6.68 7.79
CA LYS A 86 6.53 7.82 8.71
C LYS A 86 5.96 9.05 8.00
N LEU A 87 6.53 9.43 6.85
CA LEU A 87 6.07 10.57 6.07
C LEU A 87 4.60 10.41 5.63
N ILE A 88 4.22 9.23 5.15
CA ILE A 88 2.85 8.93 4.75
C ILE A 88 1.91 8.99 5.95
N LYS A 89 2.29 8.38 7.09
CA LYS A 89 1.47 8.41 8.31
C LYS A 89 1.20 9.84 8.76
N ASP A 90 2.22 10.68 8.80
CA ASP A 90 2.10 12.08 9.24
C ASP A 90 1.21 12.90 8.29
N ARG A 91 1.37 12.74 6.97
CA ARG A 91 0.53 13.44 6.00
C ARG A 91 -0.90 12.92 5.94
N CYS A 92 -1.12 11.61 5.99
CA CYS A 92 -2.46 11.05 5.98
C CYS A 92 -3.25 11.37 7.26
N ALA A 93 -2.58 11.63 8.39
CA ALA A 93 -3.25 12.11 9.61
C ALA A 93 -3.86 13.53 9.44
N SER A 94 -3.34 14.33 8.50
CA SER A 94 -3.89 15.66 8.19
C SER A 94 -5.06 15.65 7.20
N LEU A 95 -5.35 14.51 6.56
CA LEU A 95 -6.54 14.31 5.74
C LEU A 95 -7.74 14.18 6.68
N THR A 96 -8.35 15.32 6.99
CA THR A 96 -9.61 15.42 7.73
C THR A 96 -10.81 15.20 6.83
#